data_AF-A0A1B8Y2V1-F1
#
_entry.id   AF-A0A1B8Y2V1-F1
#
_cell.length_a   1.000
_cell.length_b   1.000
_cell.length_c   1.000
_cell.angle_alpha   90.00
_cell.angle_beta   90.00
_cell.angle_gamma   90.00
#
_symmetry.space_group_name_H-M   'P 1'
#
loop_
_entity.id
_entity.type
_entity.pdbx_description
1 polymer ?
#
loop_
_entity_poly.entity_id
_entity_poly.type
_entity_poly.pdbx_seq_one_letter_code
_entity_poly.pdbx_strand_id
1 'polypeptide(L)'
;IMRTASDPQTWNGPMREKNQCIARTEQFLSCTNDGISVFFSSISDLSFLTTLLILGAFITYRDSPIVRANNRSLSFLFLVSIKLSFLSVFLFLGRPVDITCMLRIITFGITFSIAVSSLLAKTIMVCVAFKATKPGSSWRKWLGVKLSNSVVLFCSSIQIIICMTWLAISPPFQELDIHTSPGTIIIQCNEGSAIGFYSVIGYMGLLAAVSFVLAFLARSLPDSFNAAKYITFSMLLFCSVWITMIPAYLSTKGKNT
;
A
#
# COMPACT_ATOMS: atom_id res chain seq x y z
N ILE A 1 -12.67 -46.83 13.10
CA ILE A 1 -13.69 -46.20 12.22
C ILE A 1 -12.94 -45.57 11.06
N MET A 2 -13.10 -46.13 9.86
CA MET A 2 -12.39 -45.80 8.62
C MET A 2 -12.53 -44.31 8.26
N ARG A 3 -11.41 -43.64 7.99
CA ARG A 3 -11.41 -42.36 7.26
C ARG A 3 -11.42 -42.68 5.76
N THR A 4 -12.47 -42.25 5.09
CA THR A 4 -12.69 -42.38 3.65
C THR A 4 -11.78 -41.46 2.85
N ALA A 5 -11.52 -41.87 1.62
CA ALA A 5 -10.53 -41.36 0.67
C ALA A 5 -10.91 -40.02 0.00
N SER A 6 -11.06 -38.95 0.79
CA SER A 6 -11.39 -37.62 0.27
C SER A 6 -10.68 -36.51 1.06
N ASP A 7 -9.36 -36.61 1.19
CA ASP A 7 -8.49 -35.50 1.59
C ASP A 7 -7.67 -35.07 0.35
N PRO A 8 -7.67 -33.78 -0.03
CA PRO A 8 -6.95 -33.29 -1.22
C PRO A 8 -5.41 -33.29 -1.06
N GLN A 9 -4.86 -33.92 0.00
CA GLN A 9 -3.43 -33.89 0.34
C GLN A 9 -2.62 -35.13 -0.07
N THR A 10 -3.20 -36.16 -0.71
CA THR A 10 -2.47 -37.40 -1.03
C THR A 10 -2.57 -37.81 -2.50
N TRP A 11 -1.42 -38.01 -3.17
CA TRP A 11 -1.32 -38.60 -4.51
C TRP A 11 -0.68 -40.00 -4.42
N ASN A 12 -1.31 -41.00 -5.04
CA ASN A 12 -0.79 -42.37 -5.12
C ASN A 12 -0.11 -42.60 -6.49
N GLY A 13 1.21 -42.78 -6.50
CA GLY A 13 1.96 -43.31 -7.64
C GLY A 13 1.86 -44.84 -7.75
N PRO A 14 2.36 -45.45 -8.85
CA PRO A 14 2.14 -46.87 -9.12
C PRO A 14 2.87 -47.77 -8.11
N MET A 15 2.14 -48.80 -7.66
CA MET A 15 2.42 -49.71 -6.54
C MET A 15 3.83 -50.32 -6.48
N ARG A 16 4.58 -49.98 -5.43
CA ARG A 16 5.32 -50.92 -4.57
C ARG A 16 5.57 -50.29 -3.18
N GLU A 17 5.06 -50.97 -2.16
CA GLU A 17 5.19 -50.74 -0.72
C GLU A 17 4.50 -49.49 -0.11
N LYS A 18 3.33 -49.76 0.46
CA LYS A 18 2.54 -48.93 1.36
C LYS A 18 3.34 -48.58 2.64
N ASN A 19 3.36 -47.29 2.99
CA ASN A 19 3.37 -46.70 4.36
C ASN A 19 4.35 -45.53 4.58
N GLN A 20 4.61 -44.67 3.59
CA GLN A 20 5.20 -43.35 3.88
C GLN A 20 4.47 -42.24 3.12
N CYS A 21 3.62 -41.50 3.83
CA CYS A 21 3.14 -40.21 3.38
C CYS A 21 4.32 -39.22 3.49
N ILE A 22 4.92 -38.87 2.36
CA ILE A 22 5.96 -37.84 2.30
C ILE A 22 5.24 -36.49 2.20
N ALA A 23 5.43 -35.63 3.21
CA ALA A 23 4.87 -34.28 3.22
C ALA A 23 5.43 -33.49 2.02
N ARG A 24 4.54 -32.88 1.22
CA ARG A 24 4.94 -32.00 0.12
C ARG A 24 5.55 -30.71 0.69
N THR A 25 6.66 -30.27 0.10
CA THR A 25 7.34 -29.03 0.49
C THR A 25 6.48 -27.82 0.06
N GLU A 26 6.00 -27.05 1.02
CA GLU A 26 5.25 -25.82 0.77
C GLU A 26 6.23 -24.73 0.28
N GLN A 27 6.03 -24.19 -0.93
CA GLN A 27 6.78 -23.03 -1.42
C GLN A 27 5.97 -21.76 -1.14
N PHE A 28 6.46 -20.96 -0.21
CA PHE A 28 6.04 -19.58 0.01
C PHE A 28 7.22 -18.66 -0.31
N LEU A 29 6.96 -17.36 -0.46
CA LEU A 29 7.98 -16.32 -0.28
C LEU A 29 8.45 -16.35 1.18
N SER A 30 9.22 -17.37 1.54
CA SER A 30 9.74 -17.56 2.88
C SER A 30 10.98 -16.70 3.05
N CYS A 31 11.08 -16.00 4.18
CA CYS A 31 12.26 -15.21 4.59
C CYS A 31 13.58 -15.99 4.55
N THR A 32 13.54 -17.32 4.49
CA THR A 32 14.68 -18.17 4.80
C THR A 32 15.47 -18.62 3.57
N ASN A 33 14.93 -18.58 2.33
CA ASN A 33 15.63 -19.19 1.18
C ASN A 33 15.65 -18.40 -0.15
N ASP A 34 14.97 -17.25 -0.27
CA ASP A 34 14.96 -16.45 -1.50
C ASP A 34 15.67 -15.10 -1.28
N GLY A 35 16.80 -14.85 -1.96
CA GLY A 35 17.58 -13.61 -1.81
C GLY A 35 16.79 -12.32 -2.06
N ILE A 36 15.71 -12.40 -2.85
CA ILE A 36 14.77 -11.29 -3.11
C ILE A 36 13.97 -10.93 -1.85
N SER A 37 13.50 -11.93 -1.11
CA SER A 37 12.72 -11.76 0.13
C SER A 37 13.55 -11.06 1.22
N VAL A 38 14.82 -11.48 1.37
CA VAL A 38 15.77 -10.87 2.32
C VAL A 38 16.07 -9.41 1.95
N PHE A 39 16.26 -9.12 0.66
CA PHE A 39 16.53 -7.77 0.17
C PHE A 39 15.36 -6.81 0.47
N PHE A 40 14.12 -7.19 0.12
CA PHE A 40 12.95 -6.36 0.38
C PHE A 40 12.68 -6.18 1.88
N SER A 41 12.88 -7.22 2.69
CA SER A 41 12.73 -7.13 4.15
C SER A 41 13.73 -6.14 4.74
N SER A 42 15.01 -6.26 4.36
CA SER A 42 16.10 -5.40 4.86
C SER A 42 15.88 -3.92 4.49
N ILE A 43 15.45 -3.64 3.26
CA ILE A 43 15.12 -2.28 2.83
C ILE A 43 13.90 -1.73 3.59
N SER A 44 12.88 -2.57 3.80
CA SER A 44 11.69 -2.17 4.55
C SER A 44 12.04 -1.81 5.99
N ASP A 45 12.85 -2.63 6.67
CA ASP A 45 13.33 -2.38 8.02
C ASP A 45 14.12 -1.07 8.13
N LEU A 46 15.09 -0.86 7.22
CA LEU A 46 15.88 0.36 7.18
C LEU A 46 15.00 1.61 6.95
N SER A 47 14.02 1.51 6.05
CA SER A 47 13.10 2.59 5.73
C SER A 47 12.13 2.88 6.89
N PHE A 48 11.67 1.84 7.58
CA PHE A 48 10.86 1.94 8.80
C PHE A 48 11.63 2.65 9.91
N LEU A 49 12.87 2.24 10.19
CA LEU A 49 13.73 2.87 11.20
C LEU A 49 14.00 4.34 10.87
N THR A 50 14.31 4.64 9.61
CA THR A 50 14.52 6.02 9.16
C THR A 50 13.27 6.87 9.36
N THR A 51 12.09 6.35 8.98
CA THR A 51 10.81 7.05 9.17
C THR A 51 10.49 7.24 10.65
N LEU A 52 10.82 6.27 11.50
CA LEU A 52 10.66 6.36 12.95
C LEU A 52 11.52 7.47 13.55
N LEU A 53 12.79 7.58 13.14
CA LEU A 53 13.70 8.64 13.57
C LEU A 53 13.18 10.02 13.14
N ILE A 54 12.72 10.17 11.90
CA ILE A 54 12.11 11.41 11.40
C ILE A 54 10.85 11.75 12.20
N LEU A 55 9.99 10.78 12.47
CA LEU A 55 8.79 10.97 13.28
C LEU A 55 9.16 11.41 14.71
N GLY A 56 10.16 10.77 15.32
CA GLY A 56 10.68 11.15 16.63
C GLY A 56 11.18 12.59 16.66
N ALA A 57 11.96 13.00 15.66
CA ALA A 57 12.39 14.39 15.51
C ALA A 57 11.20 15.35 15.37
N PHE A 58 10.19 15.01 14.58
CA PHE A 58 8.97 15.82 14.44
C PHE A 58 8.17 15.95 15.75
N ILE A 59 8.19 14.93 16.61
CA ILE A 59 7.57 14.97 17.94
C ILE A 59 8.37 15.90 18.87
N THR A 60 9.69 15.72 18.93
CA THR A 60 10.58 16.53 19.78
C THR A 60 10.54 18.01 19.39
N TYR A 61 10.61 18.31 18.08
CA TYR A 61 10.59 19.68 17.55
C TYR A 61 9.18 20.13 17.15
N ARG A 62 8.13 19.56 17.77
CA ARG A 62 6.72 19.86 17.44
C ARG A 62 6.40 21.36 17.55
N ASP A 63 7.05 22.06 18.47
CA ASP A 63 6.86 23.50 18.67
C ASP A 63 7.77 24.42 17.85
N SER A 64 8.66 23.85 17.05
CA SER A 64 9.46 24.62 16.11
C SER A 64 8.59 25.36 15.08
N PRO A 65 9.00 26.55 14.63
CA PRO A 65 8.28 27.31 13.61
C PRO A 65 8.19 26.56 12.27
N ILE A 66 9.16 25.69 11.97
CA ILE A 66 9.20 24.87 10.75
C ILE A 66 8.07 23.83 10.73
N VAL A 67 7.88 23.11 11.85
CA VAL A 67 6.82 22.09 12.00
C VAL A 67 5.45 22.76 12.14
N ARG A 68 5.37 23.94 12.76
CA ARG A 68 4.12 24.70 12.85
C ARG A 68 3.69 25.28 11.49
N ALA A 69 4.64 25.71 10.66
CA ALA A 69 4.37 26.22 9.32
C ALA A 69 3.89 25.11 8.35
N ASN A 70 4.42 23.90 8.48
CA ASN A 70 3.95 22.73 7.75
C ASN A 70 2.86 22.01 8.55
N ASN A 71 1.59 22.42 8.41
CA ASN A 71 0.39 21.85 9.07
C ASN A 71 0.65 20.54 9.82
N ARG A 72 0.87 20.65 11.15
CA ARG A 72 1.35 19.57 12.02
C ARG A 72 0.58 18.27 11.80
N SER A 73 -0.76 18.35 11.74
CA SER A 73 -1.64 17.20 11.58
C SER A 73 -1.36 16.40 10.31
N LEU A 74 -1.21 17.09 9.17
CA LEU A 74 -0.93 16.43 7.89
C LEU A 74 0.45 15.79 7.87
N SER A 75 1.47 16.47 8.41
CA SER A 75 2.82 15.90 8.50
C SER A 75 2.87 14.64 9.37
N PHE A 76 2.17 14.64 10.51
CA PHE A 76 2.05 13.44 11.34
C PHE A 76 1.30 12.31 10.61
N LEU A 77 0.15 12.61 10.00
CA LEU A 77 -0.63 11.62 9.25
C LEU A 77 0.18 11.01 8.10
N PHE A 78 0.91 11.83 7.35
CA PHE A 78 1.76 11.39 6.26
C PHE A 78 2.88 10.46 6.74
N LEU A 79 3.64 10.86 7.77
CA LEU A 79 4.75 10.05 8.31
C LEU A 79 4.26 8.73 8.91
N VAL A 80 3.15 8.75 9.65
CA VAL A 80 2.54 7.54 10.21
C VAL A 80 2.08 6.61 9.10
N SER A 81 1.46 7.15 8.04
CA SER A 81 0.99 6.35 6.90
C SER A 81 2.15 5.70 6.15
N ILE A 82 3.24 6.43 5.90
CA ILE A 82 4.46 5.87 5.29
C ILE A 82 5.04 4.74 6.14
N LYS A 83 5.13 4.95 7.46
CA LYS A 83 5.63 3.93 8.39
C LYS A 83 4.78 2.66 8.31
N LEU A 84 3.45 2.79 8.30
CA LEU A 84 2.54 1.65 8.17
C LEU A 84 2.64 0.98 6.79
N SER A 85 2.89 1.74 5.73
CA SER A 85 3.13 1.16 4.40
C SER A 85 4.40 0.31 4.35
N PHE A 86 5.50 0.71 4.99
CA PHE A 86 6.68 -0.17 5.12
C PHE A 86 6.36 -1.43 5.93
N LEU A 87 5.61 -1.27 7.03
CA LEU A 87 5.18 -2.42 7.83
C LEU A 87 4.30 -3.40 7.05
N SER A 88 3.51 -2.91 6.07
CA SER A 88 2.66 -3.77 5.24
C SER A 88 3.46 -4.79 4.43
N VAL A 89 4.74 -4.53 4.10
CA VAL A 89 5.62 -5.49 3.39
C VAL A 89 5.74 -6.80 4.16
N PHE A 90 5.79 -6.77 5.50
CA PHE A 90 5.84 -7.97 6.34
C PHE A 90 4.57 -8.81 6.27
N LEU A 91 3.42 -8.19 5.99
CA LEU A 91 2.18 -8.94 5.77
C LEU A 91 2.30 -9.83 4.53
N PHE A 92 3.09 -9.42 3.52
CA PHE A 92 3.33 -10.18 2.28
C PHE A 92 4.37 -11.30 2.42
N LEU A 93 5.36 -11.14 3.33
CA LEU A 93 6.50 -12.07 3.54
C LEU A 93 6.17 -13.29 4.42
N GLY A 94 5.00 -13.30 5.09
CA GLY A 94 4.57 -14.41 5.94
C GLY A 94 3.80 -15.51 5.19
N ARG A 95 3.56 -16.64 5.88
CA ARG A 95 2.65 -17.71 5.40
C ARG A 95 1.26 -17.10 5.16
N PRO A 96 0.75 -17.10 3.91
CA PRO A 96 -0.58 -16.62 3.61
C PRO A 96 -1.61 -17.50 4.32
N VAL A 97 -2.32 -16.90 5.26
CA VAL A 97 -3.58 -17.37 5.85
C VAL A 97 -4.70 -16.43 5.43
N ASP A 98 -5.96 -16.88 5.46
CA ASP A 98 -7.12 -16.09 5.01
C ASP A 98 -7.12 -14.64 5.53
N ILE A 99 -6.86 -14.46 6.83
CA ILE A 99 -6.79 -13.13 7.47
C ILE A 99 -5.66 -12.28 6.87
N THR A 100 -4.48 -12.85 6.62
CA THR A 100 -3.37 -12.10 6.01
C THR A 100 -3.64 -11.78 4.55
N CYS A 101 -4.36 -12.65 3.82
CA CYS A 101 -4.78 -12.38 2.45
C CYS A 101 -5.72 -11.18 2.37
N MET A 102 -6.67 -11.06 3.32
CA MET A 102 -7.53 -9.88 3.44
C MET A 102 -6.73 -8.62 3.82
N LEU A 103 -5.87 -8.71 4.83
CA LEU A 103 -5.18 -7.55 5.39
C LEU A 103 -4.12 -6.95 4.45
N ARG A 104 -3.45 -7.76 3.63
CA ARG A 104 -2.34 -7.32 2.75
C ARG A 104 -2.73 -6.14 1.86
N ILE A 105 -3.71 -6.32 0.98
CA ILE A 105 -4.09 -5.30 -0.01
C ILE A 105 -4.87 -4.16 0.64
N ILE A 106 -5.70 -4.48 1.65
CA ILE A 106 -6.55 -3.49 2.32
C ILE A 106 -5.72 -2.52 3.16
N THR A 107 -4.80 -3.05 3.96
CA THR A 107 -3.92 -2.22 4.79
C THR A 107 -3.08 -1.32 3.89
N PHE A 108 -2.47 -1.89 2.85
CA PHE A 108 -1.67 -1.13 1.89
C PHE A 108 -2.51 -0.04 1.20
N GLY A 109 -3.70 -0.38 0.72
CA GLY A 109 -4.56 0.57 0.01
C GLY A 109 -5.04 1.72 0.89
N ILE A 110 -5.44 1.44 2.13
CA ILE A 110 -5.88 2.46 3.08
C ILE A 110 -4.71 3.36 3.49
N THR A 111 -3.56 2.80 3.89
CA THR A 111 -2.40 3.60 4.31
C THR A 111 -1.88 4.46 3.17
N PHE A 112 -1.85 3.89 1.96
CA PHE A 112 -1.48 4.61 0.75
C PHE A 112 -2.43 5.76 0.45
N SER A 113 -3.74 5.52 0.51
CA SER A 113 -4.76 6.56 0.30
C SER A 113 -4.58 7.71 1.29
N ILE A 114 -4.42 7.44 2.59
CA ILE A 114 -4.20 8.48 3.61
C ILE A 114 -2.92 9.28 3.31
N ALA A 115 -1.83 8.62 2.93
CA ALA A 115 -0.56 9.27 2.61
C ALA A 115 -0.71 10.23 1.42
N VAL A 116 -1.29 9.76 0.31
CA VAL A 116 -1.44 10.59 -0.90
C VAL A 116 -2.50 11.66 -0.73
N SER A 117 -3.61 11.39 -0.05
CA SER A 117 -4.59 12.43 0.29
C SER A 117 -3.98 13.52 1.18
N SER A 118 -3.07 13.17 2.09
CA SER A 118 -2.35 14.17 2.91
C SER A 118 -1.45 15.06 2.05
N LEU A 119 -0.78 14.47 1.07
CA LEU A 119 0.05 15.24 0.12
C LEU A 119 -0.80 16.09 -0.83
N LEU A 120 -1.90 15.54 -1.33
CA LEU A 120 -2.90 16.24 -2.14
C LEU A 120 -3.41 17.47 -1.40
N ALA A 121 -3.84 17.28 -0.15
CA ALA A 121 -4.29 18.36 0.73
C ALA A 121 -3.20 19.42 0.93
N LYS A 122 -1.94 19.00 1.14
CA LYS A 122 -0.80 19.93 1.23
C LYS A 122 -0.62 20.75 -0.05
N THR A 123 -0.69 20.12 -1.22
CA THR A 123 -0.57 20.80 -2.51
C THR A 123 -1.72 21.77 -2.77
N ILE A 124 -2.96 21.37 -2.48
CA ILE A 124 -4.13 22.25 -2.57
C ILE A 124 -3.96 23.46 -1.66
N MET A 125 -3.49 23.25 -0.44
CA MET A 125 -3.22 24.34 0.51
C MET A 125 -2.21 25.34 -0.01
N VAL A 126 -1.15 24.87 -0.66
CA VAL A 126 -0.17 25.74 -1.34
C VAL A 126 -0.85 26.52 -2.46
N CYS A 127 -1.56 25.85 -3.38
CA CYS A 127 -2.26 26.51 -4.49
C CYS A 127 -3.26 27.58 -4.03
N VAL A 128 -4.06 27.28 -3.00
CA VAL A 128 -5.02 28.22 -2.40
C VAL A 128 -4.31 29.40 -1.75
N ALA A 129 -3.17 29.17 -1.10
CA ALA A 129 -2.38 30.25 -0.53
C ALA A 129 -1.93 31.23 -1.63
N PHE A 130 -1.52 30.76 -2.79
CA PHE A 130 -1.11 31.66 -3.88
C PHE A 130 -2.27 32.37 -4.59
N LYS A 131 -3.42 31.72 -4.76
CA LYS A 131 -4.59 32.33 -5.43
C LYS A 131 -5.39 33.29 -4.55
N ALA A 132 -5.26 33.23 -3.23
CA ALA A 132 -6.00 34.10 -2.32
C ALA A 132 -5.48 35.56 -2.42
N THR A 133 -6.28 36.41 -3.08
CA THR A 133 -5.97 37.78 -3.52
C THR A 133 -5.84 38.83 -2.41
N LYS A 134 -5.96 38.46 -1.12
CA LYS A 134 -5.74 39.38 0.02
C LYS A 134 -4.88 38.71 1.12
N PRO A 135 -3.68 39.24 1.42
CA PRO A 135 -2.90 38.81 2.58
C PRO A 135 -3.53 39.36 3.88
N GLY A 136 -3.74 38.52 4.89
CA GLY A 136 -3.97 39.00 6.27
C GLY A 136 -5.22 38.53 7.05
N SER A 137 -6.17 37.77 6.48
CA SER A 137 -7.35 37.35 7.26
C SER A 137 -7.13 36.07 8.10
N SER A 138 -7.55 36.08 9.37
CA SER A 138 -7.57 34.91 10.26
C SER A 138 -8.37 33.73 9.69
N TRP A 139 -9.40 34.07 8.89
CA TRP A 139 -10.21 33.14 8.11
C TRP A 139 -9.36 32.23 7.21
N ARG A 140 -8.26 32.71 6.61
CA ARG A 140 -7.42 31.93 5.70
C ARG A 140 -6.65 30.80 6.41
N LYS A 141 -6.23 30.98 7.67
CA LYS A 141 -5.60 29.92 8.48
C LYS A 141 -6.63 28.85 8.88
N TRP A 142 -7.82 29.27 9.29
CA TRP A 142 -8.88 28.37 9.73
C TRP A 142 -9.48 27.56 8.57
N LEU A 143 -9.75 28.23 7.44
CA LEU A 143 -10.14 27.59 6.19
C LEU A 143 -9.09 26.57 5.74
N GLY A 144 -7.80 26.85 5.93
CA GLY A 144 -6.74 25.93 5.53
C GLY A 144 -6.68 24.61 6.29
N VAL A 145 -6.77 24.65 7.62
CA VAL A 145 -6.73 23.43 8.45
C VAL A 145 -8.00 22.60 8.24
N LYS A 146 -9.18 23.24 8.18
CA LYS A 146 -10.44 22.51 7.92
C LYS A 146 -10.48 21.91 6.51
N LEU A 147 -10.07 22.67 5.49
CA LEU A 147 -10.07 22.17 4.11
C LEU A 147 -9.15 20.97 3.96
N SER A 148 -7.92 21.05 4.48
CA SER A 148 -6.98 19.93 4.37
C SER A 148 -7.46 18.66 5.07
N ASN A 149 -7.99 18.78 6.29
CA ASN A 149 -8.56 17.62 6.99
C ASN A 149 -9.77 17.06 6.25
N SER A 150 -10.63 17.92 5.69
CA SER A 150 -11.78 17.50 4.89
C SER A 150 -11.37 16.73 3.64
N VAL A 151 -10.32 17.17 2.94
CA VAL A 151 -9.79 16.47 1.75
C VAL A 151 -9.27 15.09 2.13
N VAL A 152 -8.48 14.99 3.21
CA VAL A 152 -7.96 13.69 3.67
C VAL A 152 -9.09 12.74 4.03
N LEU A 153 -10.05 13.20 4.85
CA LEU A 153 -11.18 12.37 5.27
C LEU A 153 -12.02 11.91 4.08
N PHE A 154 -12.34 12.81 3.16
CA PHE A 154 -13.14 12.49 1.98
C PHE A 154 -12.47 11.43 1.11
N CYS A 155 -11.21 11.66 0.70
CA CYS A 155 -10.50 10.73 -0.16
C CYS A 155 -10.25 9.37 0.53
N SER A 156 -9.83 9.36 1.80
CA SER A 156 -9.61 8.10 2.52
C SER A 156 -10.91 7.33 2.78
N SER A 157 -12.04 8.02 3.00
CA SER A 157 -13.34 7.37 3.18
C SER A 157 -13.79 6.60 1.94
N ILE A 158 -13.53 7.13 0.74
CA ILE A 158 -13.85 6.43 -0.52
C ILE A 158 -13.07 5.12 -0.60
N GLN A 159 -11.75 5.15 -0.32
CA GLN A 159 -10.94 3.93 -0.31
C GLN A 159 -11.45 2.90 0.70
N ILE A 160 -11.84 3.35 1.90
CA ILE A 160 -12.39 2.46 2.95
C ILE A 160 -13.69 1.83 2.45
N ILE A 161 -14.60 2.59 1.86
CA ILE A 161 -15.87 2.09 1.33
C ILE A 161 -15.63 1.03 0.24
N ILE A 162 -14.69 1.29 -0.69
CA ILE A 162 -14.32 0.33 -1.73
C ILE A 162 -13.79 -0.97 -1.10
N CYS A 163 -12.86 -0.87 -0.15
CA CYS A 163 -12.30 -2.04 0.54
C CYS A 163 -13.37 -2.83 1.30
N MET A 164 -14.25 -2.15 2.04
CA MET A 164 -15.34 -2.80 2.80
C MET A 164 -16.35 -3.48 1.89
N THR A 165 -16.70 -2.86 0.77
CA THR A 165 -17.61 -3.43 -0.22
C THR A 165 -17.01 -4.69 -0.84
N TRP A 166 -15.71 -4.66 -1.19
CA TRP A 166 -15.02 -5.82 -1.72
C TRP A 166 -14.97 -6.97 -0.71
N LEU A 167 -14.62 -6.69 0.56
CA LEU A 167 -14.64 -7.69 1.63
C LEU A 167 -16.03 -8.29 1.87
N ALA A 168 -17.09 -7.49 1.76
CA ALA A 168 -18.45 -7.96 2.01
C ALA A 168 -18.97 -8.89 0.90
N ILE A 169 -18.60 -8.62 -0.36
CA ILE A 169 -19.10 -9.38 -1.52
C ILE A 169 -18.24 -10.61 -1.78
N SER A 170 -16.91 -10.47 -1.76
CA SER A 170 -15.97 -11.53 -2.13
C SER A 170 -14.62 -11.27 -1.47
N PRO A 171 -14.48 -11.64 -0.18
CA PRO A 171 -13.23 -11.41 0.53
C PRO A 171 -12.10 -12.29 -0.04
N PRO A 172 -10.85 -11.80 -0.07
CA PRO A 172 -9.69 -12.62 -0.45
C PRO A 172 -9.52 -13.80 0.51
N PHE A 173 -9.16 -14.97 -0.02
CA PHE A 173 -8.96 -16.20 0.75
C PHE A 173 -7.69 -16.92 0.30
N GLN A 174 -7.19 -17.80 1.16
CA GLN A 174 -6.03 -18.64 0.87
C GLN A 174 -6.43 -19.75 -0.10
N GLU A 175 -5.73 -19.86 -1.22
CA GLU A 175 -5.90 -20.94 -2.19
C GLU A 175 -4.62 -21.80 -2.24
N LEU A 176 -4.80 -23.12 -2.21
CA LEU A 176 -3.70 -24.07 -2.41
C LEU A 176 -3.67 -24.49 -3.87
N ASP A 177 -2.64 -24.06 -4.60
CA ASP A 177 -2.41 -24.52 -5.95
C ASP A 177 -1.58 -25.81 -5.95
N ILE A 178 -2.24 -26.90 -6.32
CA ILE A 178 -1.70 -28.27 -6.37
C ILE A 178 -1.37 -28.67 -7.82
N HIS A 179 -1.75 -27.84 -8.80
CA HIS A 179 -1.76 -28.19 -10.22
C HIS A 179 -0.59 -27.59 -11.02
N THR A 180 -0.01 -26.48 -10.56
CA THR A 180 1.02 -25.75 -11.32
C THR A 180 2.43 -26.38 -11.27
N SER A 181 2.71 -27.31 -10.34
CA SER A 181 3.98 -28.07 -10.33
C SER A 181 3.85 -29.46 -9.67
N PRO A 182 4.20 -30.56 -10.36
CA PRO A 182 4.19 -31.88 -9.73
C PRO A 182 5.27 -31.96 -8.64
N GLY A 183 4.85 -32.01 -7.37
CA GLY A 183 5.73 -32.15 -6.20
C GLY A 183 5.79 -30.95 -5.25
N THR A 184 5.19 -29.81 -5.62
CA THR A 184 5.24 -28.57 -4.83
C THR A 184 3.83 -28.02 -4.60
N ILE A 185 3.51 -27.61 -3.37
CA ILE A 185 2.26 -26.90 -3.06
C ILE A 185 2.59 -25.41 -3.02
N ILE A 186 2.03 -24.63 -3.94
CA ILE A 186 2.17 -23.16 -3.93
C ILE A 186 0.92 -22.61 -3.24
N ILE A 187 1.10 -21.94 -2.10
CA ILE A 187 -0.02 -21.31 -1.41
C ILE A 187 -0.04 -19.83 -1.79
N GLN A 188 -1.15 -19.39 -2.38
CA GLN A 188 -1.34 -18.02 -2.83
C GLN A 188 -2.62 -17.44 -2.22
N CYS A 189 -2.75 -16.12 -2.25
CA CYS A 189 -4.00 -15.46 -1.89
C CYS A 189 -4.81 -15.26 -3.17
N ASN A 190 -5.97 -15.90 -3.27
CA ASN A 190 -6.93 -15.60 -4.31
C ASN A 190 -7.65 -14.29 -3.94
N GLU A 191 -7.73 -13.37 -4.90
CA GLU A 191 -8.37 -12.07 -4.68
C GLU A 191 -9.91 -12.15 -4.56
N GLY A 192 -10.51 -13.29 -4.89
CA GLY A 192 -11.95 -13.57 -4.86
C GLY A 192 -12.72 -12.88 -5.98
N SER A 193 -12.52 -11.57 -6.13
CA SER A 193 -13.13 -10.73 -7.17
C SER A 193 -12.09 -9.85 -7.86
N ALA A 194 -11.86 -10.11 -9.14
CA ALA A 194 -11.01 -9.26 -9.98
C ALA A 194 -11.52 -7.81 -10.02
N ILE A 195 -12.84 -7.62 -10.08
CA ILE A 195 -13.45 -6.28 -10.10
C ILE A 195 -13.13 -5.53 -8.80
N GLY A 196 -13.27 -6.18 -7.65
CA GLY A 196 -12.92 -5.61 -6.35
C GLY A 196 -11.45 -5.21 -6.27
N PHE A 197 -10.56 -6.12 -6.67
CA PHE A 197 -9.12 -5.88 -6.73
C PHE A 197 -8.76 -4.68 -7.63
N TYR A 198 -9.26 -4.65 -8.87
CA TYR A 198 -8.99 -3.55 -9.81
C TYR A 198 -9.64 -2.24 -9.38
N SER A 199 -10.76 -2.27 -8.65
CA SER A 199 -11.38 -1.05 -8.12
C SER A 199 -10.51 -0.38 -7.05
N VAL A 200 -9.90 -1.16 -6.15
CA VAL A 200 -8.96 -0.67 -5.14
C VAL A 200 -7.72 -0.08 -5.80
N ILE A 201 -7.10 -0.82 -6.74
CA ILE A 201 -5.91 -0.36 -7.46
C ILE A 201 -6.21 0.85 -8.33
N GLY A 202 -7.34 0.85 -9.04
CA GLY A 202 -7.76 1.94 -9.89
C GLY A 202 -7.96 3.24 -9.11
N TYR A 203 -8.58 3.18 -7.94
CA TYR A 203 -8.74 4.35 -7.08
C TYR A 203 -7.39 4.89 -6.58
N MET A 204 -6.48 4.01 -6.15
CA MET A 204 -5.12 4.41 -5.78
C MET A 204 -4.39 5.12 -6.92
N GLY A 205 -4.48 4.56 -8.14
CA GLY A 205 -3.91 5.16 -9.34
C GLY A 205 -4.52 6.52 -9.69
N LEU A 206 -5.85 6.66 -9.59
CA LEU A 206 -6.55 7.93 -9.80
C LEU A 206 -6.09 8.99 -8.80
N LEU A 207 -6.03 8.63 -7.52
CA LEU A 207 -5.59 9.53 -6.45
C LEU A 207 -4.15 9.99 -6.67
N ALA A 208 -3.26 9.08 -7.09
CA ALA A 208 -1.88 9.40 -7.46
C ALA A 208 -1.82 10.36 -8.67
N ALA A 209 -2.59 10.10 -9.72
CA ALA A 209 -2.63 10.93 -10.92
C ALA A 209 -3.10 12.36 -10.63
N VAL A 210 -4.20 12.52 -9.89
CA VAL A 210 -4.70 13.84 -9.47
C VAL A 210 -3.66 14.58 -8.62
N SER A 211 -3.00 13.86 -7.70
CA SER A 211 -1.96 14.45 -6.85
C SER A 211 -0.74 14.89 -7.63
N PHE A 212 -0.32 14.10 -8.63
CA PHE A 212 0.77 14.45 -9.54
C PHE A 212 0.45 15.69 -10.37
N VAL A 213 -0.74 15.77 -10.97
CA VAL A 213 -1.16 16.94 -11.77
C VAL A 213 -1.13 18.21 -10.92
N LEU A 214 -1.69 18.17 -9.71
CA LEU A 214 -1.67 19.34 -8.82
C LEU A 214 -0.25 19.68 -8.33
N ALA A 215 0.59 18.69 -8.06
CA ALA A 215 1.98 18.91 -7.66
C ALA A 215 2.77 19.60 -8.77
N PHE A 216 2.58 19.15 -10.02
CA PHE A 216 3.18 19.75 -11.20
C PHE A 216 2.74 21.21 -11.38
N LEU A 217 1.44 21.51 -11.22
CA LEU A 217 0.94 22.88 -11.26
C LEU A 217 1.53 23.75 -10.14
N ALA A 218 1.68 23.21 -8.93
CA ALA A 218 2.24 23.92 -7.79
C ALA A 218 3.73 24.26 -7.97
N ARG A 219 4.47 23.53 -8.82
CA ARG A 219 5.87 23.84 -9.15
C ARG A 219 6.02 25.18 -9.86
N SER A 220 5.01 25.61 -10.61
CA SER A 220 5.03 26.91 -11.29
C SER A 220 4.86 28.11 -10.35
N LEU A 221 4.68 27.89 -9.04
CA LEU A 221 4.46 28.95 -8.06
C LEU A 221 5.79 29.43 -7.43
N PRO A 222 6.04 30.75 -7.38
CA PRO A 222 7.37 31.34 -7.10
C PRO A 222 7.90 31.10 -5.68
N ASP A 223 7.03 31.10 -4.65
CA ASP A 223 7.44 31.01 -3.23
C ASP A 223 7.68 29.56 -2.76
N SER A 224 7.25 28.55 -3.55
CA SER A 224 7.34 27.12 -3.18
C SER A 224 8.21 26.28 -4.10
N PHE A 225 8.99 26.91 -4.99
CA PHE A 225 9.66 26.23 -6.11
C PHE A 225 10.50 25.01 -5.66
N ASN A 226 11.30 25.15 -4.60
CA ASN A 226 12.14 24.06 -4.10
C ASN A 226 11.30 22.94 -3.46
N ALA A 227 10.31 23.26 -2.61
CA ALA A 227 9.47 22.26 -1.96
C ALA A 227 8.57 21.52 -2.96
N ALA A 228 7.95 22.25 -3.90
CA ALA A 228 7.10 21.68 -4.93
C ALA A 228 7.90 20.83 -5.93
N LYS A 229 9.16 21.16 -6.20
CA LYS A 229 10.07 20.33 -7.01
C LYS A 229 10.31 18.96 -6.40
N TYR A 230 10.61 18.89 -5.10
CA TYR A 230 10.76 17.60 -4.40
C TYR A 230 9.45 16.80 -4.38
N ILE A 231 8.32 17.45 -4.07
CA ILE A 231 6.99 16.80 -4.07
C ILE A 231 6.66 16.22 -5.44
N THR A 232 6.85 16.99 -6.52
CA THR A 232 6.57 16.55 -7.89
C THR A 232 7.48 15.40 -8.29
N PHE A 233 8.78 15.48 -7.97
CA PHE A 233 9.73 14.42 -8.26
C PHE A 233 9.38 13.12 -7.54
N SER A 234 9.05 13.19 -6.24
CA SER A 234 8.58 12.03 -5.47
C SER A 234 7.29 11.44 -6.03
N MET A 235 6.30 12.27 -6.39
CA MET A 235 5.06 11.81 -7.02
C MET A 235 5.31 11.17 -8.39
N LEU A 236 6.25 11.68 -9.18
CA LEU A 236 6.61 11.12 -10.49
C LEU A 236 7.22 9.72 -10.36
N LEU A 237 8.22 9.58 -9.48
CA LEU A 237 8.82 8.27 -9.18
C LEU A 237 7.74 7.28 -8.72
N PHE A 238 6.85 7.75 -7.86
CA PHE A 238 5.75 6.95 -7.36
C PHE A 238 4.79 6.48 -8.47
N CYS A 239 4.37 7.38 -9.36
CA CYS A 239 3.55 7.04 -10.53
C CYS A 239 4.27 6.07 -11.48
N SER A 240 5.58 6.20 -11.69
CA SER A 240 6.33 5.27 -12.55
C SER A 240 6.30 3.85 -12.00
N VAL A 241 6.46 3.68 -10.68
CA VAL A 241 6.37 2.37 -10.03
C VAL A 241 4.98 1.77 -10.25
N TRP A 242 3.90 2.55 -10.04
CA TRP A 242 2.53 2.09 -10.29
C TRP A 242 2.26 1.66 -11.73
N ILE A 243 2.71 2.47 -12.70
CA ILE A 243 2.52 2.15 -14.12
C ILE A 243 3.25 0.85 -14.48
N THR A 244 4.44 0.60 -13.92
CA THR A 244 5.19 -0.64 -14.15
C THR A 244 4.64 -1.85 -13.41
N MET A 245 3.96 -1.64 -12.28
CA MET A 245 3.43 -2.72 -11.44
C MET A 245 2.30 -3.49 -12.14
N ILE A 246 1.41 -2.80 -12.86
CA ILE A 246 0.29 -3.41 -13.58
C ILE A 246 0.74 -4.43 -14.63
N PRO A 247 1.61 -4.08 -15.61
CA PRO A 247 2.09 -5.04 -16.59
C PRO A 247 2.94 -6.14 -15.96
N ALA A 248 3.75 -5.84 -14.94
CA ALA A 248 4.50 -6.88 -14.23
C ALA A 248 3.59 -7.92 -13.58
N TYR A 249 2.51 -7.48 -12.89
CA TYR A 249 1.51 -8.36 -12.30
C TYR A 249 0.83 -9.24 -13.37
N LEU A 250 0.40 -8.64 -14.49
CA LEU A 250 -0.22 -9.38 -15.60
C LEU A 250 0.75 -10.39 -16.23
N SER A 251 2.02 -10.03 -16.43
CA SER A 251 3.04 -10.93 -16.96
C SER A 251 3.34 -12.09 -16.03
N THR A 252 3.29 -11.90 -14.71
CA THR A 252 3.49 -12.99 -13.74
C THR A 252 2.31 -13.96 -13.71
N LYS A 253 1.06 -13.49 -13.85
CA LYS A 253 -0.11 -14.39 -13.97
C LYS A 253 -0.12 -15.13 -15.32
N GLY A 254 0.25 -14.45 -16.42
CA GLY A 254 0.25 -15.05 -17.76
C GLY A 254 1.39 -16.05 -18.03
N LYS A 255 2.41 -16.13 -17.16
CA LYS A 255 3.52 -17.09 -17.30
C LYS A 255 3.22 -18.47 -16.71
N ASN A 256 2.10 -18.59 -15.98
CA ASN A 256 1.67 -19.83 -15.30
C ASN A 256 0.41 -20.45 -15.94
N THR A 257 0.03 -20.01 -17.14
CA THR A 257 -0.99 -20.58 -18.03
C THR A 257 -0.35 -20.97 -19.35
#